data_AF-A0A564YDR4-F1
#
_entry.id   AF-A0A564YDR4-F1
#
_cell.length_a   1.000
_cell.length_b   1.000
_cell.length_c   1.000
_cell.angle_alpha   90.00
_cell.angle_beta   90.00
_cell.angle_gamma   90.00
#
_symmetry.space_group_name_H-M   'P 1'
#
loop_
_entity.id
_entity.type
_entity.pdbx_description
1 polymer ?
#
loop_
_entity_poly.entity_id
_entity_poly.type
_entity_poly.pdbx_seq_one_letter_code
_entity_poly.pdbx_strand_id
1 'polypeptide(L)'
;MPRAMKPVFRFRSLLDLYSVTETAIHNLICKYGEDKVNQDSPVSVVVDDKVRVEFLRSGFCEYEYTASYNSEDREFGTNVCCELSHTFETY
;
A
#
# COMPACT_ATOMS: atom_id res chain seq x y z
N MET A 1 -21.81 5.93 -10.84
CA MET A 1 -20.65 6.28 -10.00
C MET A 1 -19.67 5.12 -10.04
N PRO A 2 -18.38 5.33 -10.33
CA PRO A 2 -17.38 4.26 -10.25
C PRO A 2 -17.37 3.69 -8.83
N ARG A 3 -17.35 2.36 -8.69
CA ARG A 3 -17.31 1.73 -7.38
C ARG A 3 -15.84 1.68 -6.95
N ALA A 4 -15.49 2.44 -5.92
CA ALA A 4 -14.17 2.37 -5.32
C ALA A 4 -13.92 0.94 -4.77
N MET A 5 -12.83 0.33 -5.18
CA MET A 5 -12.31 -0.91 -4.62
C MET A 5 -11.45 -0.57 -3.40
N LYS A 6 -11.63 -1.33 -2.32
CA LYS A 6 -10.92 -1.13 -1.05
C LYS A 6 -10.47 -2.46 -0.43
N PRO A 7 -9.63 -3.26 -1.10
CA PRO A 7 -9.07 -4.46 -0.47
C PRO A 7 -8.23 -4.10 0.77
N VAL A 8 -8.28 -4.98 1.76
CA VAL A 8 -7.54 -4.89 3.02
C VAL A 8 -6.68 -6.13 3.15
N PHE A 9 -5.41 -5.94 3.46
CA PHE A 9 -4.43 -7.00 3.63
C PHE A 9 -3.82 -6.92 5.01
N ARG A 10 -3.53 -8.09 5.59
CA ARG A 10 -2.94 -8.23 6.92
C ARG A 10 -1.59 -8.89 6.82
N PHE A 11 -0.66 -8.45 7.66
CA PHE A 11 0.67 -9.01 7.73
C PHE A 11 1.28 -8.80 9.11
N ARG A 12 2.40 -9.49 9.35
CA ARG A 12 3.17 -9.36 10.57
C ARG A 12 4.54 -8.79 10.29
N SER A 13 5.00 -7.89 11.16
CA SER A 13 6.35 -7.33 11.08
C SER A 13 6.85 -6.94 12.47
N LEU A 14 8.16 -7.04 12.68
CA LEU A 14 8.83 -6.51 13.88
C LEU A 14 9.18 -5.02 13.74
N LEU A 15 9.07 -4.47 12.53
CA LEU A 15 9.25 -3.05 12.26
C LEU A 15 8.11 -2.25 12.90
N ASP A 16 8.38 -0.98 13.23
CA ASP A 16 7.31 -0.04 13.59
C ASP A 16 6.51 0.41 12.35
N LEU A 17 5.38 1.07 12.58
CA LEU A 17 4.46 1.49 11.51
C LEU A 17 5.13 2.42 10.49
N TYR A 18 6.04 3.29 10.93
CA TYR A 18 6.74 4.21 10.04
C TYR A 18 7.75 3.47 9.16
N SER A 19 8.54 2.58 9.76
CA SER A 19 9.51 1.74 9.07
C SER A 19 8.84 0.79 8.07
N VAL A 20 7.66 0.27 8.41
CA VAL A 20 6.79 -0.48 7.49
C VAL A 20 6.40 0.39 6.30
N THR A 21 5.92 1.62 6.56
CA THR A 21 5.49 2.55 5.51
C THR A 21 6.66 2.94 4.61
N GLU A 22 7.83 3.23 5.17
CA GLU A 22 9.06 3.53 4.42
C GLU A 22 9.49 2.34 3.54
N THR A 23 9.39 1.11 4.07
CA THR A 23 9.67 -0.11 3.30
C THR A 23 8.71 -0.24 2.11
N ALA A 24 7.43 0.05 2.29
CA ALA A 24 6.46 0.05 1.19
C ALA A 24 6.81 1.12 0.14
N ILE A 25 7.08 2.35 0.57
CA ILE A 25 7.43 3.46 -0.32
C ILE A 25 8.68 3.10 -1.12
N HIS A 26 9.73 2.58 -0.48
CA HIS A 26 10.96 2.19 -1.16
C HIS A 26 10.71 1.14 -2.25
N ASN A 27 9.96 0.08 -1.95
CA ASN A 27 9.62 -0.96 -2.94
C ASN A 27 8.76 -0.41 -4.08
N LEU A 28 7.77 0.44 -3.78
CA LEU A 28 6.93 1.06 -4.78
C LEU A 28 7.72 2.01 -5.69
N ILE A 29 8.67 2.80 -5.15
CA ILE A 29 9.57 3.65 -5.94
C ILE A 29 10.44 2.80 -6.88
N CYS A 30 11.03 1.72 -6.36
CA CYS A 30 11.83 0.79 -7.16
C CYS A 30 11.02 0.18 -8.32
N LYS A 31 9.71 -0.05 -8.12
CA LYS A 31 8.83 -0.66 -9.12
C LYS A 31 8.25 0.33 -10.13
N TYR A 32 7.80 1.50 -9.68
CA TYR A 32 6.99 2.43 -10.47
C TYR A 32 7.69 3.74 -10.83
N GLY A 33 8.80 4.07 -10.16
CA GLY A 33 9.51 5.34 -10.31
C GLY A 33 9.18 6.34 -9.21
N GLU A 34 10.15 7.18 -8.85
CA GLU A 34 10.03 8.21 -7.82
C GLU A 34 9.00 9.28 -8.19
N ASP A 35 8.84 9.58 -9.49
CA ASP A 35 7.85 10.52 -10.01
C ASP A 35 6.40 10.04 -9.82
N LYS A 36 6.20 8.75 -9.56
CA LYS A 36 4.88 8.13 -9.44
C LYS A 36 4.46 7.84 -8.02
N VAL A 37 5.35 7.96 -7.04
CA VAL A 37 5.07 7.57 -5.66
C VAL A 37 5.18 8.79 -4.77
N ASN A 38 4.03 9.26 -4.28
CA ASN A 38 3.95 10.44 -3.43
C ASN A 38 3.43 10.05 -2.05
N GLN A 39 4.15 10.43 -1.01
CA GLN A 39 3.71 10.25 0.37
C GLN A 39 2.84 11.43 0.78
N ASP A 40 1.56 11.18 1.04
CA ASP A 40 0.62 12.23 1.45
C ASP A 40 0.45 12.32 2.97
N SER A 41 0.83 11.27 3.72
CA SER A 41 0.93 11.30 5.18
C SER A 41 1.99 10.30 5.69
N PRO A 42 2.39 10.36 6.97
CA PRO A 42 3.39 9.44 7.51
C PRO A 42 3.05 7.94 7.41
N VAL A 43 1.77 7.61 7.18
CA VAL A 43 1.25 6.23 7.10
C VAL A 43 0.44 6.00 5.82
N SER A 44 0.54 6.89 4.83
CA SER A 44 -0.16 6.74 3.56
C SER A 44 0.69 7.18 2.38
N VAL A 45 0.52 6.47 1.27
CA VAL A 45 1.22 6.68 0.02
C VAL A 45 0.24 6.60 -1.13
N VAL A 46 0.43 7.47 -2.13
CA VAL A 46 -0.32 7.53 -3.37
C VAL A 46 0.59 7.12 -4.52
N VAL A 47 0.10 6.20 -5.36
CA VAL A 47 0.81 5.70 -6.55
C VAL A 47 0.06 6.13 -7.82
N ASP A 48 0.76 6.87 -8.68
CA ASP A 48 0.30 7.40 -9.99
C ASP A 48 -1.04 8.16 -9.89
N ASP A 49 -1.29 8.84 -8.76
CA ASP A 49 -2.55 9.53 -8.40
C ASP A 49 -3.83 8.65 -8.43
N LYS A 50 -3.67 7.32 -8.57
CA LYS A 50 -4.76 6.37 -8.79
C LYS A 50 -5.01 5.44 -7.62
N VAL A 51 -3.93 5.07 -6.92
CA VAL A 51 -3.98 4.08 -5.84
C VAL A 51 -3.48 4.72 -4.57
N ARG A 52 -4.34 4.83 -3.57
CA ARG A 52 -3.96 5.25 -2.22
C ARG A 52 -3.79 4.01 -1.35
N VAL A 53 -2.65 3.88 -0.67
CA VAL A 53 -2.39 2.84 0.31
C VAL A 53 -2.28 3.48 1.68
N GLU A 54 -3.04 2.96 2.66
CA GLU A 54 -3.05 3.43 4.04
C GLU A 54 -2.64 2.29 4.96
N PHE A 55 -1.66 2.53 5.83
CA PHE A 55 -1.13 1.57 6.79
C PHE A 55 -1.69 1.83 8.18
N LEU A 56 -2.00 0.75 8.90
CA LEU A 56 -2.50 0.79 10.26
C LEU A 56 -1.83 -0.32 11.07
N ARG A 57 -1.55 -0.04 12.34
CA ARG A 57 -1.21 -1.08 13.32
C ARG A 57 -2.49 -1.59 13.99
N SER A 58 -2.81 -2.87 13.78
CA SER A 58 -3.99 -3.52 14.37
C SER A 58 -3.68 -4.30 15.65
N GLY A 59 -2.41 -4.65 15.90
CA GLY A 59 -2.02 -5.41 17.08
C GLY A 59 -0.52 -5.38 17.41
N PHE A 60 -0.09 -6.30 18.28
CA PHE A 60 1.33 -6.49 18.56
C PHE A 60 2.00 -7.18 17.37
N CYS A 61 2.87 -6.45 16.67
CA CYS A 61 3.51 -6.89 15.42
C CYS A 61 2.51 -7.21 14.29
N GLU A 62 1.25 -6.79 14.41
CA GLU A 62 0.21 -7.01 13.41
C GLU A 62 -0.16 -5.67 12.77
N TYR A 63 -0.12 -5.66 11.45
CA TYR A 63 -0.35 -4.50 10.61
C TYR A 63 -1.35 -4.82 9.53
N GLU A 64 -2.04 -3.79 9.08
CA GLU A 64 -2.95 -3.85 7.95
C GLU A 64 -2.59 -2.75 6.97
N TYR A 65 -2.77 -3.02 5.67
CA TYR A 65 -2.80 -1.98 4.67
C TYR A 65 -4.10 -2.05 3.86
N THR A 66 -4.67 -0.89 3.59
CA THR A 66 -5.86 -0.74 2.73
C THR A 66 -5.44 -0.05 1.45
N ALA A 67 -5.67 -0.68 0.30
CA ALA A 67 -5.48 -0.04 -1.01
C ALA A 67 -6.83 0.46 -1.53
N SER A 68 -6.94 1.74 -1.88
CA SER A 68 -8.15 2.38 -2.42
C SER A 68 -7.90 2.83 -3.85
N TYR A 69 -8.71 2.36 -4.79
CA TYR A 69 -8.61 2.71 -6.22
C TYR A 69 -9.96 2.57 -6.93
N ASN A 70 -10.14 3.26 -8.05
CA ASN A 70 -11.35 3.17 -8.86
C ASN A 70 -11.40 1.86 -9.65
N SER A 71 -12.60 1.43 -10.04
CA SER A 71 -12.79 0.23 -10.86
C SER A 71 -12.12 0.32 -12.25
N GLU A 72 -11.91 1.54 -12.76
CA GLU A 72 -11.19 1.79 -14.01
C GLU A 72 -9.68 1.50 -13.89
N ASP A 73 -9.12 1.69 -12.69
CA ASP A 73 -7.71 1.41 -12.38
C ASP A 73 -7.51 0.01 -11.79
N ARG A 74 -8.49 -0.91 -11.95
CA ARG A 74 -8.50 -2.20 -11.27
C ARG A 74 -7.22 -3.01 -11.50
N GLU A 75 -6.74 -3.07 -12.73
CA GLU A 75 -5.52 -3.82 -13.07
C GLU A 75 -4.30 -3.22 -12.38
N PHE A 76 -4.16 -1.89 -12.45
CA PHE A 76 -3.07 -1.16 -11.81
C PHE A 76 -3.11 -1.30 -10.28
N GLY A 77 -4.28 -1.09 -9.66
CA GLY A 77 -4.48 -1.28 -8.23
C GLY A 77 -4.20 -2.70 -7.77
N THR A 78 -4.57 -3.70 -8.57
CA THR A 78 -4.24 -5.11 -8.28
C THR A 78 -2.73 -5.34 -8.32
N ASN A 79 -2.02 -4.77 -9.30
CA ASN A 79 -0.57 -4.87 -9.38
C ASN A 79 0.14 -4.24 -8.17
N VAL A 80 -0.33 -3.08 -7.71
CA VAL A 80 0.18 -2.44 -6.47
C VAL A 80 -0.04 -3.36 -5.26
N CYS A 81 -1.22 -3.96 -5.13
CA CYS A 81 -1.51 -4.90 -4.04
C CYS A 81 -0.58 -6.13 -4.11
N CYS A 82 -0.38 -6.71 -5.29
CA CYS A 82 0.51 -7.87 -5.46
C CYS A 82 1.95 -7.54 -5.04
N GLU A 83 2.47 -6.37 -5.40
CA GLU A 83 3.82 -5.94 -5.03
C GLU A 83 3.97 -5.81 -3.50
N LEU A 84 2.99 -5.19 -2.84
CA LEU A 84 2.99 -5.05 -1.38
C LEU A 84 2.80 -6.39 -0.67
N SER A 85 1.99 -7.30 -1.21
CA SER A 85 1.84 -8.66 -0.70
C SER A 85 3.14 -9.46 -0.76
N HIS A 86 3.95 -9.29 -1.81
CA HIS A 86 5.30 -9.88 -1.86
C HIS A 86 6.26 -9.24 -0.86
N THR A 87 6.13 -7.93 -0.64
CA THR A 87 6.98 -7.19 0.31
C THR A 87 6.73 -7.61 1.76
N PHE A 88 5.47 -7.86 2.13
CA PHE A 88 5.06 -8.04 3.52
C PHE A 88 4.60 -9.45 3.90
N GLU A 89 4.69 -10.43 2.99
CA GLU A 89 4.25 -11.82 3.23
C GLU A 89 2.82 -11.89 3.84
N THR A 90 1.85 -11.28 3.16
CA THR A 90 0.45 -11.19 3.64
C THR A 90 -0.25 -12.56 3.73
N TYR A 91 -1.17 -12.74 4.70
CA TYR A 91 -1.96 -13.96 4.92
C TYR A 91 -3.48 -13.74 4.96
#